data_AF-A0A1W9ZIX9-F1
#
_entry.id   AF-A0A1W9ZIX9-F1
#
_cell.length_a   1.000
_cell.length_b   1.000
_cell.length_c   1.000
_cell.angle_alpha   90.00
_cell.angle_beta   90.00
_cell.angle_gamma   90.00
#
_symmetry.space_group_name_H-M   'P 1'
#
loop_
_entity.id
_entity.type
_entity.pdbx_description
1 polymer ?
#
loop_
_entity_poly.entity_id
_entity_poly.type
_entity_poly.pdbx_seq_one_letter_code
_entity_poly.pdbx_strand_id
1 'polypeptide(L)'
;MSSDSRRKVVPMLAATLLSLGVVFLAELGDRSQLLTMTYALRYRWWVVLTGVTIASVTVHGVSVAIGHFLGTALPARPMAFVSAFAFLVFAVWTWREGAAGDEDVSAPRQPRFALLTVVSSFMLAELSDKTTLATVTLASDHDWVGVWIGTTLGMILADGLAIAAGLLLHQRLPEHLLHVLASLLFLEFGLWMLFDNALGWRWVAVAVTAAVALAAVAASVAVKVAQTRRGRREAVLAAGRSPDAA
;
A
#
# COMPACT_ATOMS: atom_id res chain seq x y z
N MET A 1 -43.93 4.60 7.79
CA MET A 1 -43.62 3.16 7.60
C MET A 1 -42.21 3.05 7.09
N SER A 2 -41.34 2.48 7.93
CA SER A 2 -39.97 1.98 7.71
C SER A 2 -39.35 2.19 6.31
N SER A 3 -38.53 3.24 6.16
CA SER A 3 -37.40 3.21 5.24
C SER A 3 -36.19 2.69 6.02
N ASP A 4 -36.19 1.39 6.32
CA ASP A 4 -34.98 0.70 6.74
C ASP A 4 -34.03 0.70 5.54
N SER A 5 -33.26 1.79 5.44
CA SER A 5 -32.19 1.96 4.50
C SER A 5 -31.16 0.91 4.86
N ARG A 6 -31.28 -0.27 4.24
CA ARG A 6 -30.33 -1.38 4.30
C ARG A 6 -28.92 -0.79 4.29
N ARG A 7 -28.34 -0.60 5.47
CA ARG A 7 -26.90 -0.49 5.64
C ARG A 7 -26.42 -1.78 5.02
N LYS A 8 -25.89 -1.70 3.80
CA LYS A 8 -25.17 -2.83 3.22
C LYS A 8 -23.95 -2.94 4.10
N VAL A 9 -24.09 -3.67 5.20
CA VAL A 9 -22.97 -4.08 6.04
C VAL A 9 -22.10 -4.83 5.07
N VAL A 10 -20.99 -4.20 4.65
CA VAL A 10 -20.02 -4.88 3.81
C VAL A 10 -19.66 -6.13 4.59
N PRO A 11 -19.91 -7.34 4.03
CA PRO A 11 -19.71 -8.55 4.80
C PRO A 11 -18.27 -8.57 5.30
N MET A 12 -18.05 -9.05 6.52
CA MET A 12 -16.73 -9.11 7.16
C MET A 12 -15.63 -9.58 6.20
N LEU A 13 -15.92 -10.60 5.38
CA LEU A 13 -15.03 -11.10 4.34
C LEU A 13 -14.61 -10.04 3.32
N ALA A 14 -15.54 -9.21 2.84
CA ALA A 14 -15.24 -8.14 1.89
C ALA A 14 -14.40 -7.02 2.55
N ALA A 15 -14.67 -6.68 3.82
CA ALA A 15 -13.83 -5.75 4.58
C ALA A 15 -12.40 -6.30 4.77
N THR A 16 -12.27 -7.60 5.07
CA THR A 16 -10.98 -8.30 5.16
C THR A 16 -10.22 -8.30 3.85
N LEU A 17 -10.84 -8.69 2.74
CA LEU A 17 -10.17 -8.75 1.44
C LEU A 17 -9.78 -7.36 0.94
N LEU A 18 -10.65 -6.38 1.17
CA LEU A 18 -10.40 -4.98 0.85
C LEU A 18 -9.19 -4.45 1.61
N SER A 19 -9.21 -4.55 2.94
CA SER A 19 -8.15 -3.96 3.78
C SER A 19 -6.84 -4.73 3.65
N LEU A 20 -6.89 -6.05 3.39
CA LEU A 20 -5.74 -6.85 3.01
C LEU A 20 -5.11 -6.31 1.73
N GLY A 21 -5.91 -6.12 0.67
CA GLY A 21 -5.40 -5.61 -0.61
C GLY A 21 -4.81 -4.20 -0.49
N VAL A 22 -5.49 -3.32 0.24
CA VAL A 22 -5.03 -1.94 0.49
C VAL A 22 -3.69 -1.94 1.20
N VAL A 23 -3.61 -2.59 2.38
CA VAL A 23 -2.38 -2.58 3.19
C VAL A 23 -1.26 -3.31 2.46
N PHE A 24 -1.54 -4.51 1.93
CA PHE A 24 -0.54 -5.28 1.20
C PHE A 24 0.11 -4.44 0.11
N LEU A 25 -0.68 -3.72 -0.69
CA LEU A 25 -0.14 -2.94 -1.79
C LEU A 25 0.50 -1.62 -1.35
N ALA A 26 -0.08 -0.94 -0.36
CA ALA A 26 0.45 0.30 0.19
C ALA A 26 1.84 0.10 0.80
N GLU A 27 2.07 -1.10 1.35
CA GLU A 27 3.30 -1.49 2.02
C GLU A 27 4.43 -1.84 1.05
N LEU A 28 4.11 -2.25 -0.20
CA LEU A 28 5.14 -2.68 -1.14
C LEU A 28 6.13 -1.55 -1.47
N GLY A 29 7.40 -1.78 -1.17
CA GLY A 29 8.49 -0.85 -1.43
C GLY A 29 8.57 0.32 -0.45
N ASP A 30 7.88 0.27 0.68
CA ASP A 30 7.92 1.31 1.71
C ASP A 30 9.15 1.20 2.62
N ARG A 31 9.38 2.23 3.45
CA ARG A 31 10.52 2.35 4.36
C ARG A 31 10.54 1.23 5.41
N SER A 32 9.36 0.86 5.90
CA SER A 32 9.14 -0.29 6.78
C SER A 32 9.59 -1.61 6.15
N GLN A 33 9.34 -1.84 4.84
CA GLN A 33 9.84 -3.02 4.15
C GLN A 33 11.36 -3.04 3.99
N LEU A 34 11.98 -1.90 3.69
CA LEU A 34 13.45 -1.78 3.62
C LEU A 34 14.09 -2.05 4.99
N LEU A 35 13.45 -1.58 6.07
CA LEU A 35 13.83 -1.88 7.45
C LEU A 35 13.72 -3.40 7.71
N THR A 36 12.61 -4.02 7.32
CA THR A 36 12.38 -5.47 7.45
C THR A 36 13.43 -6.28 6.70
N MET A 37 13.76 -5.90 5.45
CA MET A 37 14.82 -6.54 4.65
C MET A 37 16.18 -6.41 5.35
N THR A 38 16.52 -5.21 5.83
CA THR A 38 17.78 -4.95 6.53
C THR A 38 17.90 -5.79 7.79
N TYR A 39 16.81 -5.96 8.55
CA TYR A 39 16.80 -6.82 9.71
C TYR A 39 16.88 -8.31 9.35
N ALA A 40 16.28 -8.75 8.25
CA ALA A 40 16.36 -10.14 7.77
C ALA A 40 17.80 -10.54 7.37
N LEU A 41 18.65 -9.58 6.98
CA LEU A 41 20.07 -9.81 6.73
C LEU A 41 20.92 -9.91 8.01
N ARG A 42 20.45 -9.34 9.12
CA ARG A 42 21.19 -9.28 10.40
C ARG A 42 20.69 -10.30 11.43
N TYR A 43 19.44 -10.71 11.34
CA TYR A 43 18.75 -11.58 12.29
C TYR A 43 18.03 -12.72 11.57
N ARG A 44 17.68 -13.77 12.30
CA ARG A 44 16.96 -14.93 11.73
C ARG A 44 15.59 -14.48 11.23
N TRP A 45 15.23 -14.87 10.01
CA TRP A 45 14.02 -14.38 9.31
C TRP A 45 12.73 -14.54 10.11
N TRP A 46 12.58 -15.61 10.89
CA TRP A 46 11.39 -15.82 11.71
C TRP A 46 11.35 -14.93 12.94
N VAL A 47 12.50 -14.51 13.49
CA VAL A 47 12.55 -13.52 14.58
C VAL A 47 12.08 -12.16 14.07
N VAL A 48 12.51 -11.80 12.85
CA VAL A 48 12.07 -10.57 12.18
C VAL A 48 10.57 -10.64 11.89
N LEU A 49 10.09 -11.70 11.24
CA LEU A 49 8.68 -11.87 10.92
C LEU A 49 7.79 -11.88 12.17
N THR A 50 8.23 -12.50 13.27
CA THR A 50 7.50 -12.48 14.55
C THR A 50 7.47 -11.07 15.14
N GLY A 51 8.58 -10.34 15.08
CA GLY A 51 8.67 -8.96 15.57
C GLY A 51 7.77 -8.01 14.79
N VAL A 52 7.81 -8.09 13.46
CA VAL A 52 6.92 -7.37 12.56
C VAL A 52 5.46 -7.73 12.88
N THR A 53 5.11 -9.01 12.97
CA THR A 53 3.75 -9.46 13.27
C THR A 53 3.23 -8.86 14.59
N ILE A 54 4.04 -8.86 15.65
CA ILE A 54 3.67 -8.25 16.94
C ILE A 54 3.45 -6.74 16.79
N ALA A 55 4.35 -6.06 16.08
CA ALA A 55 4.23 -4.63 15.80
C ALA A 55 2.94 -4.31 15.02
N SER A 56 2.70 -5.00 13.89
CA SER A 56 1.54 -4.79 13.03
C SER A 56 0.22 -5.07 13.76
N VAL A 57 0.13 -6.18 14.50
CA VAL A 57 -1.06 -6.50 15.32
C VAL A 57 -1.36 -5.37 16.30
N THR A 58 -0.32 -4.81 16.92
CA THR A 58 -0.46 -3.72 17.90
C THR A 58 -0.87 -2.42 17.24
N VAL A 59 -0.14 -1.96 16.22
CA VAL A 59 -0.40 -0.68 15.54
C VAL A 59 -1.73 -0.70 14.81
N HIS A 60 -2.04 -1.77 14.09
CA HIS A 60 -3.33 -1.92 13.42
C HIS A 60 -4.46 -2.09 14.42
N GLY A 61 -4.25 -2.79 15.53
CA GLY A 61 -5.24 -2.90 16.60
C GLY A 61 -5.62 -1.54 17.17
N VAL A 62 -4.63 -0.68 17.46
CA VAL A 62 -4.87 0.69 17.92
C VAL A 62 -5.57 1.53 16.85
N SER A 63 -5.10 1.45 15.60
CA SER A 63 -5.68 2.19 14.47
C SER A 63 -7.15 1.81 14.21
N VAL A 64 -7.45 0.52 14.23
CA VAL A 64 -8.81 0.00 14.08
C VAL A 64 -9.70 0.43 15.24
N ALA A 65 -9.19 0.39 16.48
CA ALA A 65 -9.95 0.87 17.62
C ALA A 65 -10.31 2.36 17.45
N ILE A 66 -9.34 3.20 17.09
CA ILE A 66 -9.56 4.62 16.82
C ILE A 66 -10.61 4.80 15.71
N GLY A 67 -10.44 4.12 14.57
CA GLY A 67 -11.38 4.20 13.45
C GLY A 67 -12.81 3.78 13.82
N HIS A 68 -12.94 2.65 14.53
CA HIS A 68 -14.23 2.15 15.00
C HIS A 68 -14.95 3.15 15.92
N PHE A 69 -14.24 3.73 16.89
CA PHE A 69 -14.83 4.71 17.80
C PHE A 69 -15.17 6.02 17.10
N LEU A 70 -14.33 6.48 16.15
CA LEU A 70 -14.65 7.64 15.34
C LEU A 70 -15.89 7.39 14.47
N GLY A 71 -15.99 6.23 13.81
CA GLY A 71 -17.11 5.86 12.94
C GLY A 71 -18.44 5.70 13.68
N THR A 72 -18.40 5.35 14.96
CA THR A 72 -19.61 5.29 15.81
C THR A 72 -20.00 6.65 16.40
N ALA A 73 -19.04 7.56 16.57
CA ALA A 73 -19.27 8.90 17.11
C ALA A 73 -19.66 9.95 16.05
N LEU A 74 -19.25 9.77 14.79
CA LEU A 74 -19.42 10.76 13.73
C LEU A 74 -20.47 10.34 12.68
N PRO A 75 -21.27 11.28 12.13
CA PRO A 75 -22.23 10.97 11.08
C PRO A 75 -21.54 10.44 9.82
N ALA A 76 -22.14 9.45 9.15
CA ALA A 76 -21.55 8.71 8.03
C ALA A 76 -21.14 9.58 6.82
N ARG A 77 -21.85 10.68 6.53
CA ARG A 77 -21.53 11.55 5.39
C ARG A 77 -20.24 12.35 5.58
N PRO A 78 -20.06 13.12 6.67
CA PRO A 78 -18.77 13.73 7.02
C PRO A 78 -17.61 12.74 7.05
N MET A 79 -17.85 11.55 7.62
CA MET A 79 -16.88 10.44 7.63
C MET A 79 -16.41 10.09 6.22
N ALA A 80 -17.35 9.77 5.32
CA ALA A 80 -17.01 9.44 3.93
C ALA A 80 -16.24 10.56 3.21
N PHE A 81 -16.51 11.84 3.50
CA PHE A 81 -15.74 12.96 2.96
C PHE A 81 -14.31 13.00 3.49
N VAL A 82 -14.12 12.81 4.80
CA VAL A 82 -12.78 12.77 5.43
C VAL A 82 -11.96 11.61 4.87
N SER A 83 -12.58 10.44 4.80
CA SER A 83 -11.99 9.22 4.27
C SER A 83 -11.59 9.37 2.81
N ALA A 84 -12.49 9.85 1.94
CA ALA A 84 -12.21 10.10 0.54
C ALA A 84 -11.07 11.12 0.36
N PHE A 85 -11.08 12.19 1.15
CA PHE A 85 -10.04 13.20 1.13
C PHE A 85 -8.67 12.62 1.52
N ALA A 86 -8.61 11.81 2.58
CA ALA A 86 -7.37 11.16 3.02
C ALA A 86 -6.78 10.26 1.92
N PHE A 87 -7.60 9.40 1.31
CA PHE A 87 -7.16 8.51 0.21
C PHE A 87 -6.64 9.30 -1.01
N LEU A 88 -7.29 10.41 -1.37
CA LEU A 88 -6.82 11.26 -2.47
C LEU A 88 -5.50 11.96 -2.13
N VAL A 89 -5.33 12.40 -0.87
CA VAL A 89 -4.05 12.93 -0.39
C VAL A 89 -2.96 11.85 -0.47
N PHE A 90 -3.23 10.61 -0.07
CA PHE A 90 -2.25 9.51 -0.15
C PHE A 90 -1.89 9.14 -1.57
N ALA A 91 -2.84 9.21 -2.51
CA ALA A 91 -2.55 8.99 -3.92
C ALA A 91 -1.50 9.99 -4.45
N VAL A 92 -1.68 11.27 -4.11
CA VAL A 92 -0.77 12.36 -4.52
C VAL A 92 0.56 12.30 -3.76
N TRP A 93 0.50 12.04 -2.45
CA TRP A 93 1.68 11.92 -1.59
C TRP A 93 2.58 10.78 -2.10
N THR A 94 2.05 9.56 -2.18
CA THR A 94 2.78 8.36 -2.64
C THR A 94 3.35 8.51 -4.06
N TRP A 95 2.64 9.22 -4.94
CA TRP A 95 3.14 9.53 -6.29
C TRP A 95 4.38 10.44 -6.25
N ARG A 96 4.44 11.36 -5.29
CA ARG A 96 5.55 12.32 -5.14
C ARG A 96 6.78 11.71 -4.48
N GLU A 97 6.65 10.86 -3.46
CA GLU A 97 7.81 10.10 -2.94
C GLU A 97 8.45 9.26 -4.05
N GLY A 98 7.65 8.57 -4.88
CA GLY A 98 8.19 7.79 -6.00
C GLY A 98 8.93 8.63 -7.06
N ALA A 99 8.88 9.96 -6.99
CA ALA A 99 9.60 10.90 -7.85
C ALA A 99 10.82 11.55 -7.17
N ALA A 100 10.93 11.49 -5.84
CA ALA A 100 12.02 12.02 -5.06
C ALA A 100 12.85 10.85 -4.51
N GLY A 101 13.97 10.54 -5.17
CA GLY A 101 14.83 9.42 -4.80
C GLY A 101 15.33 9.46 -3.34
N ASP A 102 15.48 8.27 -2.77
CA ASP A 102 15.75 7.93 -1.37
C ASP A 102 16.73 8.83 -0.59
N GLU A 103 16.35 9.17 0.65
CA GLU A 103 17.27 9.57 1.72
C GLU A 103 17.74 8.34 2.53
N ASP A 104 19.05 8.28 2.76
CA ASP A 104 19.78 7.20 3.42
C ASP A 104 19.38 7.04 4.91
N VAL A 105 18.57 6.04 5.25
CA VAL A 105 18.22 5.73 6.65
C VAL A 105 19.36 4.95 7.31
N SER A 106 20.11 5.63 8.18
CA SER A 106 21.20 5.03 8.96
C SER A 106 20.70 4.02 10.00
N ALA A 107 21.20 2.78 9.94
CA ALA A 107 20.80 1.69 10.84
C ALA A 107 21.34 1.84 12.29
N PRO A 108 20.53 1.63 13.34
CA PRO A 108 20.98 1.67 14.75
C PRO A 108 21.97 0.54 15.14
N ARG A 109 22.80 0.81 16.16
CA ARG A 109 23.80 -0.13 16.74
C ARG A 109 23.13 -1.33 17.42
N GLN A 110 23.72 -2.52 17.23
CA GLN A 110 23.24 -3.83 17.69
C GLN A 110 22.84 -3.87 19.18
N PRO A 111 21.53 -3.95 19.51
CA PRO A 111 21.07 -4.25 20.87
C PRO A 111 21.08 -5.77 21.09
N ARG A 112 21.18 -6.17 22.36
CA ARG A 112 21.17 -7.58 22.80
C ARG A 112 19.86 -8.32 22.51
N PHE A 113 18.78 -7.58 22.22
CA PHE A 113 17.43 -8.11 22.02
C PHE A 113 16.94 -7.81 20.60
N ALA A 114 17.21 -8.73 19.67
CA ALA A 114 16.82 -8.61 18.26
C ALA A 114 15.31 -8.38 18.09
N LEU A 115 14.47 -9.16 18.78
CA LEU A 115 13.01 -9.04 18.69
C LEU A 115 12.51 -7.66 19.11
N LEU A 116 12.96 -7.15 20.26
CA LEU A 116 12.57 -5.84 20.76
C LEU A 116 12.98 -4.73 19.79
N THR A 117 14.17 -4.86 19.20
CA THR A 117 14.68 -3.89 18.22
C THR A 117 13.79 -3.86 16.98
N VAL A 118 13.43 -5.03 16.44
CA VAL A 118 12.52 -5.14 15.28
C VAL A 118 11.15 -4.58 15.63
N VAL A 119 10.54 -5.01 16.74
CA VAL A 119 9.21 -4.56 17.17
C VAL A 119 9.19 -3.04 17.32
N SER A 120 10.11 -2.47 18.10
CA SER A 120 10.12 -1.03 18.37
C SER A 120 10.37 -0.21 17.11
N SER A 121 11.37 -0.57 16.29
CA SER A 121 11.64 0.16 15.05
C SER A 121 10.49 0.07 14.06
N PHE A 122 9.88 -1.11 13.90
CA PHE A 122 8.76 -1.30 12.99
C PHE A 122 7.52 -0.54 13.48
N MET A 123 7.20 -0.60 14.78
CA MET A 123 6.11 0.20 15.35
C MET A 123 6.33 1.70 15.11
N LEU A 124 7.54 2.21 15.30
CA LEU A 124 7.83 3.63 15.06
C LEU A 124 7.66 4.00 13.58
N ALA A 125 8.09 3.14 12.66
CA ALA A 125 7.89 3.35 11.24
C ALA A 125 6.39 3.35 10.89
N GLU A 126 5.66 2.35 11.37
CA GLU A 126 4.25 2.13 11.05
C GLU A 126 3.32 3.22 11.60
N LEU A 127 3.60 3.71 12.83
CA LEU A 127 2.78 4.73 13.48
C LEU A 127 2.74 6.07 12.72
N SER A 128 3.77 6.36 11.93
CA SER A 128 3.86 7.60 11.15
C SER A 128 3.55 7.41 9.67
N ASP A 129 3.16 6.21 9.24
CA ASP A 129 2.96 5.91 7.83
C ASP A 129 1.49 6.02 7.39
N LYS A 130 1.31 6.15 6.07
CA LYS A 130 0.02 6.25 5.34
C LYS A 130 -0.90 5.06 5.63
N THR A 131 -0.35 3.86 5.88
CA THR A 131 -1.09 2.64 6.21
C THR A 131 -1.89 2.76 7.50
N THR A 132 -1.36 3.44 8.52
CA THR A 132 -2.03 3.71 9.79
C THR A 132 -3.29 4.54 9.56
N LEU A 133 -3.20 5.63 8.81
CA LEU A 133 -4.36 6.47 8.50
C LEU A 133 -5.38 5.75 7.60
N ALA A 134 -4.92 5.01 6.58
CA ALA A 134 -5.79 4.18 5.76
C ALA A 134 -6.56 3.15 6.59
N THR A 135 -5.90 2.54 7.58
CA THR A 135 -6.50 1.57 8.51
C THR A 135 -7.56 2.21 9.39
N VAL A 136 -7.28 3.38 9.96
CA VAL A 136 -8.26 4.16 10.75
C VAL A 136 -9.51 4.45 9.90
N THR A 137 -9.30 4.92 8.67
CA THR A 137 -10.37 5.23 7.73
C THR A 137 -11.18 4.01 7.30
N LEU A 138 -10.51 2.88 7.01
CA LEU A 138 -11.21 1.65 6.66
C LEU A 138 -12.06 1.15 7.82
N ALA A 139 -11.55 1.22 9.06
CA ALA A 139 -12.24 0.76 10.26
C ALA A 139 -13.41 1.66 10.69
N SER A 140 -13.46 2.91 10.23
CA SER A 140 -14.60 3.80 10.52
C SER A 140 -15.81 3.52 9.63
N ASP A 141 -15.58 3.05 8.39
CA ASP A 141 -16.63 2.86 7.39
C ASP A 141 -16.97 1.38 7.12
N HIS A 142 -16.14 0.43 7.58
CA HIS A 142 -16.32 -1.01 7.38
C HIS A 142 -16.34 -1.81 8.69
N ASP A 143 -16.58 -3.12 8.59
CA ASP A 143 -16.51 -4.04 9.74
C ASP A 143 -15.11 -4.04 10.36
N TRP A 144 -15.00 -3.56 11.60
CA TRP A 144 -13.72 -3.33 12.27
C TRP A 144 -12.92 -4.63 12.48
N VAL A 145 -13.59 -5.76 12.73
CA VAL A 145 -12.93 -7.08 12.88
C VAL A 145 -12.35 -7.51 11.55
N GLY A 146 -13.14 -7.41 10.48
CA GLY A 146 -12.72 -7.70 9.12
C GLY A 146 -11.51 -6.85 8.72
N VAL A 147 -11.54 -5.55 9.01
CA VAL A 147 -10.43 -4.61 8.73
C VAL A 147 -9.17 -4.99 9.51
N TRP A 148 -9.28 -5.29 10.81
CA TRP A 148 -8.12 -5.69 11.64
C TRP A 148 -7.45 -6.96 11.14
N ILE A 149 -8.23 -7.99 10.79
CA ILE A 149 -7.70 -9.23 10.23
C ILE A 149 -7.04 -8.95 8.87
N GLY A 150 -7.72 -8.20 8.00
CA GLY A 150 -7.22 -7.94 6.65
C GLY A 150 -5.94 -7.11 6.64
N THR A 151 -5.89 -6.03 7.41
CA THR A 151 -4.69 -5.17 7.52
C THR A 151 -3.50 -5.93 8.10
N THR A 152 -3.73 -6.73 9.15
CA THR A 152 -2.68 -7.58 9.75
C THR A 152 -2.17 -8.62 8.75
N LEU A 153 -3.06 -9.33 8.05
CA LEU A 153 -2.66 -10.31 7.05
C LEU A 153 -1.94 -9.66 5.86
N GLY A 154 -2.44 -8.51 5.39
CA GLY A 154 -1.83 -7.76 4.30
C GLY A 154 -0.38 -7.39 4.63
N MET A 155 -0.15 -6.89 5.85
CA MET A 155 1.17 -6.55 6.35
C MET A 155 2.11 -7.76 6.45
N ILE A 156 1.66 -8.84 7.11
CA ILE A 156 2.46 -10.06 7.26
C ILE A 156 2.85 -10.64 5.89
N LEU A 157 1.95 -10.60 4.92
CA LEU A 157 2.22 -11.07 3.55
C LEU A 157 3.22 -10.16 2.82
N ALA A 158 3.08 -8.84 2.97
CA ALA A 158 3.94 -7.86 2.34
C ALA A 158 5.37 -7.95 2.92
N ASP A 159 5.51 -7.99 4.24
CA ASP A 159 6.79 -8.18 4.93
C ASP A 159 7.38 -9.57 4.70
N GLY A 160 6.56 -10.62 4.65
CA GLY A 160 7.01 -11.96 4.29
C GLY A 160 7.64 -11.98 2.89
N LEU A 161 7.04 -11.25 1.94
CA LEU A 161 7.59 -11.06 0.60
C LEU A 161 8.88 -10.23 0.63
N ALA A 162 8.94 -9.17 1.43
CA ALA A 162 10.13 -8.35 1.60
C ALA A 162 11.30 -9.16 2.20
N ILE A 163 11.06 -9.96 3.25
CA ILE A 163 12.04 -10.88 3.84
C ILE A 163 12.52 -11.90 2.81
N ALA A 164 11.60 -12.54 2.07
CA ALA A 164 11.95 -13.48 1.03
C ALA A 164 12.80 -12.81 -0.06
N ALA A 165 12.44 -11.62 -0.50
CA ALA A 165 13.23 -10.82 -1.44
C ALA A 165 14.60 -10.44 -0.86
N GLY A 166 14.69 -9.98 0.38
CA GLY A 166 15.96 -9.60 1.01
C GLY A 166 16.92 -10.78 1.16
N LEU A 167 16.39 -11.99 1.35
CA LEU A 167 17.18 -13.22 1.48
C LEU A 167 17.54 -13.85 0.13
N LEU A 168 16.63 -13.81 -0.85
CA LEU A 168 16.80 -14.45 -2.16
C LEU A 168 17.48 -13.55 -3.19
N LEU A 169 17.41 -12.23 -3.01
CA LEU A 169 17.58 -11.27 -4.08
C LEU A 169 18.71 -10.28 -3.74
N HIS A 170 19.81 -10.41 -4.49
CA HIS A 170 20.69 -9.27 -4.81
C HIS A 170 20.09 -8.48 -6.01
N GLN A 171 18.76 -8.39 -6.14
CA GLN A 171 18.10 -7.70 -7.26
C GLN A 171 17.16 -6.61 -6.74
N ARG A 172 17.16 -5.51 -7.46
CA ARG A 172 16.40 -4.30 -7.17
C ARG A 172 15.01 -4.46 -7.77
N LEU A 173 13.99 -4.65 -6.95
CA LEU A 173 12.62 -4.38 -7.40
C LEU A 173 12.58 -2.90 -7.84
N PRO A 174 12.02 -2.58 -9.01
CA PRO A 174 11.93 -1.18 -9.44
C PRO A 174 10.95 -0.47 -8.51
N GLU A 175 11.50 0.22 -7.52
CA GLU A 175 10.80 1.01 -6.49
C GLU A 175 9.73 1.92 -7.10
N HIS A 176 10.02 2.47 -8.30
CA HIS A 176 9.08 3.26 -9.07
C HIS A 176 7.78 2.52 -9.42
N LEU A 177 7.84 1.23 -9.77
CA LEU A 177 6.65 0.45 -10.14
C LEU A 177 5.72 0.26 -8.92
N LEU A 178 6.30 0.06 -7.75
CA LEU A 178 5.57 -0.14 -6.51
C LEU A 178 4.84 1.15 -6.09
N HIS A 179 5.53 2.28 -6.12
CA HIS A 179 4.94 3.60 -5.85
C HIS A 179 3.79 3.94 -6.81
N VAL A 180 3.98 3.68 -8.11
CA VAL A 180 2.93 3.90 -9.13
C VAL A 180 1.70 3.05 -8.83
N LEU A 181 1.89 1.77 -8.49
CA LEU A 181 0.78 0.86 -8.23
C LEU A 181 0.01 1.25 -6.96
N ALA A 182 0.71 1.57 -5.87
CA ALA A 182 0.09 2.02 -4.62
C ALA A 182 -0.67 3.35 -4.79
N SER A 183 -0.08 4.31 -5.51
CA SER A 183 -0.74 5.60 -5.83
C SER A 183 -2.04 5.41 -6.62
N LEU A 184 -2.04 4.53 -7.63
CA LEU A 184 -3.25 4.21 -8.40
C LEU A 184 -4.34 3.60 -7.51
N LEU A 185 -3.96 2.73 -6.58
CA LEU A 185 -4.90 2.06 -5.70
C LEU A 185 -5.53 3.04 -4.69
N PHE A 186 -4.73 3.95 -4.12
CA PHE A 186 -5.25 5.03 -3.29
C PHE A 186 -6.18 5.97 -4.07
N LEU A 187 -5.84 6.30 -5.32
CA LEU A 187 -6.67 7.14 -6.18
C LEU A 187 -8.03 6.48 -6.44
N GLU A 188 -8.03 5.19 -6.74
CA GLU A 188 -9.24 4.44 -7.06
C GLU A 188 -10.18 4.35 -5.85
N PHE A 189 -9.64 4.08 -4.66
CA PHE A 189 -10.42 4.08 -3.42
C PHE A 189 -10.93 5.47 -3.03
N GLY A 190 -10.09 6.50 -3.16
CA GLY A 190 -10.50 7.88 -2.87
C GLY A 190 -11.65 8.35 -3.76
N LEU A 191 -11.57 8.07 -5.06
CA LEU A 191 -12.64 8.41 -6.02
C LEU A 191 -13.91 7.59 -5.78
N TRP A 192 -13.79 6.29 -5.53
CA TRP A 192 -14.95 5.46 -5.20
C TRP A 192 -15.66 5.98 -3.96
N MET A 193 -14.90 6.26 -2.90
CA MET A 193 -15.44 6.72 -1.62
C MET A 193 -16.08 8.11 -1.74
N LEU A 194 -15.50 9.00 -2.54
CA LEU A 194 -16.06 10.32 -2.80
C LEU A 194 -17.41 10.22 -3.53
N PHE A 195 -17.45 9.48 -4.65
CA PHE A 195 -18.64 9.46 -5.50
C PHE A 195 -19.73 8.54 -4.97
N ASP A 196 -19.42 7.36 -4.42
CA ASP A 196 -20.41 6.43 -3.88
C ASP A 196 -20.83 6.84 -2.46
N ASN A 197 -19.88 6.91 -1.53
CA ASN A 197 -20.20 7.04 -0.10
C ASN A 197 -20.50 8.49 0.30
N ALA A 198 -19.74 9.47 -0.20
CA ALA A 198 -19.92 10.87 0.18
C ALA A 198 -21.04 11.56 -0.62
N LEU A 199 -21.07 11.38 -1.95
CA LEU A 199 -22.00 12.03 -2.86
C LEU A 199 -23.25 11.19 -3.21
N GLY A 200 -23.22 9.86 -3.05
CA GLY A 200 -24.34 8.97 -3.40
C GLY A 200 -24.51 8.70 -4.89
N TRP A 201 -23.54 9.08 -5.73
CA TRP A 201 -23.56 8.96 -7.19
C TRP A 201 -22.82 7.71 -7.66
N ARG A 202 -23.42 6.57 -7.33
CA ARG A 202 -22.82 5.25 -7.52
C ARG A 202 -22.45 4.91 -8.98
N TRP A 203 -23.21 5.40 -9.95
CA TRP A 203 -22.90 5.23 -11.37
C TRP A 203 -21.67 6.06 -11.80
N VAL A 204 -21.50 7.25 -11.22
CA VAL A 204 -20.30 8.09 -11.42
C VAL A 204 -19.08 7.40 -10.81
N ALA A 205 -19.22 6.84 -9.61
CA ALA A 205 -18.14 6.08 -8.97
C ALA A 205 -17.62 4.95 -9.88
N VAL A 206 -18.52 4.11 -10.40
CA VAL A 206 -18.16 3.01 -11.31
C VAL A 206 -17.54 3.52 -12.61
N ALA A 207 -18.10 4.58 -13.21
CA ALA A 207 -17.57 5.13 -14.44
C ALA A 207 -16.16 5.71 -14.26
N VAL A 208 -15.92 6.42 -13.15
CA VAL A 208 -14.64 7.07 -12.84
C VAL A 208 -13.57 6.03 -12.50
N THR A 209 -13.88 5.02 -11.68
CA THR A 209 -12.89 3.97 -11.37
C THR A 209 -12.55 3.14 -12.59
N ALA A 210 -13.54 2.75 -13.41
CA ALA A 210 -13.31 2.05 -14.66
C ALA A 210 -12.42 2.87 -15.63
N ALA A 211 -12.64 4.19 -15.71
CA ALA A 211 -11.84 5.07 -16.55
C ALA A 211 -10.38 5.16 -16.07
N VAL A 212 -10.13 5.26 -14.76
CA VAL A 212 -8.79 5.29 -14.17
C VAL A 212 -8.07 3.95 -14.40
N ALA A 213 -8.75 2.83 -14.17
CA ALA A 213 -8.19 1.49 -14.42
C ALA A 213 -7.83 1.30 -15.91
N LEU A 214 -8.70 1.71 -16.82
CA LEU A 214 -8.43 1.68 -18.27
C LEU A 214 -7.25 2.56 -18.66
N ALA A 215 -7.15 3.77 -18.09
CA ALA A 215 -6.04 4.68 -18.35
C ALA A 215 -4.70 4.10 -17.84
N ALA A 216 -4.69 3.49 -16.66
CA ALA A 216 -3.50 2.83 -16.11
C ALA A 216 -3.03 1.64 -16.97
N VAL A 217 -3.98 0.83 -17.46
CA VAL A 217 -3.69 -0.27 -18.39
C VAL A 217 -3.17 0.27 -19.73
N ALA A 218 -3.78 1.30 -20.29
CA ALA A 218 -3.33 1.92 -21.53
C ALA A 218 -1.92 2.50 -21.40
N ALA A 219 -1.62 3.20 -20.29
CA ALA A 219 -0.31 3.76 -20.02
C ALA A 219 0.77 2.68 -19.88
N SER A 220 0.50 1.60 -19.15
CA SER A 220 1.43 0.48 -18.98
C SER A 220 1.71 -0.25 -20.29
N VAL A 221 0.68 -0.44 -21.14
CA VAL A 221 0.85 -0.98 -22.50
C VAL A 221 1.69 -0.03 -23.37
N ALA A 222 1.42 1.28 -23.35
CA ALA A 222 2.15 2.27 -24.14
C ALA A 222 3.64 2.31 -23.76
N VAL A 223 3.95 2.29 -22.46
CA VAL A 223 5.33 2.24 -21.95
C VAL A 223 6.04 0.98 -22.42
N LYS A 224 5.39 -0.18 -22.30
CA LYS A 224 5.98 -1.46 -22.73
C LYS A 224 6.25 -1.50 -24.23
N VAL A 225 5.33 -0.97 -25.05
CA VAL A 225 5.49 -0.83 -26.51
C VAL A 225 6.63 0.14 -26.85
N ALA A 226 6.74 1.27 -26.15
CA ALA A 226 7.82 2.23 -26.35
C ALA A 226 9.19 1.62 -26.00
N GLN A 227 9.28 0.87 -24.89
CA GLN A 227 10.50 0.17 -24.48
C GLN A 227 10.92 -0.90 -25.49
N THR A 228 9.98 -1.72 -25.99
CA THR A 228 10.30 -2.72 -27.02
C THR A 228 10.75 -2.08 -28.31
N ARG A 229 10.12 -0.97 -28.74
CA ARG A 229 10.54 -0.22 -29.94
C ARG A 229 11.94 0.38 -29.78
N ARG A 230 12.27 0.90 -28.60
CA ARG A 230 13.59 1.49 -28.31
C ARG A 230 14.70 0.45 -28.35
N GLY A 231 14.50 -0.70 -27.68
CA GLY A 231 15.46 -1.82 -27.73
C GLY A 231 15.66 -2.37 -29.15
N ARG A 232 14.59 -2.43 -29.96
CA ARG A 232 14.68 -2.84 -31.37
C ARG A 232 15.48 -1.84 -32.21
N ARG A 233 15.34 -0.53 -31.97
CA ARG A 233 16.10 0.54 -32.63
C ARG A 233 17.58 0.47 -32.28
N GLU A 234 17.90 0.26 -31.00
CA GLU A 234 19.28 0.15 -30.52
C GLU A 234 19.97 -1.10 -31.08
N ALA A 235 19.27 -2.23 -31.16
CA ALA A 235 19.78 -3.44 -31.80
C ALA A 235 20.09 -3.25 -33.30
N VAL A 236 19.25 -2.52 -34.03
CA VAL A 236 19.49 -2.19 -35.45
C VAL A 236 20.68 -1.24 -35.63
N LEU A 237 20.83 -0.24 -34.75
CA LEU A 237 21.98 0.68 -34.77
C LEU A 237 23.30 -0.03 -34.40
N ALA A 238 23.26 -1.01 -33.50
CA ALA A 238 24.42 -1.83 -33.15
C ALA A 238 24.82 -2.78 -34.27
N ALA A 239 23.84 -3.40 -34.96
CA ALA A 239 24.09 -4.26 -36.12
C ALA A 239 24.66 -3.49 -37.33
N GLY A 240 24.35 -2.19 -37.47
CA GLY A 240 24.92 -1.31 -38.50
C GLY A 240 26.33 -0.77 -38.19
N ARG A 241 26.90 -1.05 -37.01
CA ARG A 241 28.26 -0.67 -36.61
C ARG A 241 29.24 -1.86 -36.63
N SER A 242 28.97 -2.89 -37.43
CA SER A 242 29.93 -4.01 -37.60
C SER A 242 31.30 -3.49 -38.08
N PRO A 243 32.41 -4.00 -37.53
CA PRO A 243 33.74 -3.42 -37.71
C PRO A 243 34.34 -3.76 -39.09
N ASP A 244 34.04 -2.97 -40.11
CA ASP A 244 34.81 -2.89 -41.37
C ASP A 244 35.77 -1.69 -41.37
N ALA A 245 36.38 -1.41 -40.22
CA ALA A 245 37.55 -0.52 -40.13
C ALA A 245 38.72 -1.35 -39.57
N ALA A 246 39.22 -2.24 -40.43
CA ALA A 246 40.56 -2.80 -40.37
C ALA A 246 41.57 -1.81 -40.95
#